data_AF-A0A7Y3MLK8-F1
#
_entry.id   AF-A0A7Y3MLK8-F1
#
_cell.length_a   1.000
_cell.length_b   1.000
_cell.length_c   1.000
_cell.angle_alpha   90.00
_cell.angle_beta   90.00
_cell.angle_gamma   90.00
#
_symmetry.space_group_name_H-M   'P 1'
#
loop_
_entity.id
_entity.type
_entity.pdbx_description
1 polymer ?
#
loop_
_entity_poly.entity_id
_entity_poly.type
_entity_poly.pdbx_seq_one_letter_code
_entity_poly.pdbx_strand_id
1 'polypeptide(L)'
;VDDDKRILGVDPEEEKFMLEKAAGFFCKPEIKLTINVIHHKKVNFLEVLVPEGKDKPYYAKDESGKWWVHIRVKDQSLLASKVVVDVLKRQHSDDNSAVPFTSKEKALLEYLSENDRITLKEYCKMLNISARRATRIMVNLVIIGAIRLHSTEKTDYYTLS
;
A
#
# COMPACT_ATOMS: atom_id res chain seq x y z
N VAL A 1 -20.89 -0.89 4.14
CA VAL A 1 -21.05 -2.36 4.08
C VAL A 1 -20.10 -2.91 5.09
N ASP A 2 -20.60 -3.71 6.02
CA ASP A 2 -19.75 -4.29 7.08
C ASP A 2 -18.91 -5.45 6.52
N ASP A 3 -17.86 -5.85 7.23
CA ASP A 3 -16.97 -6.96 6.83
C ASP A 3 -17.73 -8.28 6.69
N ASP A 4 -18.84 -8.44 7.45
CA ASP A 4 -19.79 -9.55 7.36
C ASP A 4 -20.80 -9.42 6.20
N LYS A 5 -20.57 -8.50 5.26
CA LYS A 5 -21.45 -8.18 4.11
C LYS A 5 -22.84 -7.67 4.49
N ARG A 6 -23.03 -7.21 5.73
CA ARG A 6 -24.29 -6.61 6.18
C ARG A 6 -24.43 -5.19 5.62
N ILE A 7 -25.63 -4.89 5.15
CA ILE A 7 -25.99 -3.58 4.59
C ILE A 7 -26.78 -2.83 5.66
N LEU A 8 -26.10 -1.90 6.35
CA LEU A 8 -26.70 -1.09 7.41
C LEU A 8 -27.18 0.29 6.92
N GLY A 9 -26.66 0.75 5.78
CA GLY A 9 -26.81 2.14 5.33
C GLY A 9 -25.96 3.10 6.17
N VAL A 10 -25.81 4.34 5.70
CA VAL A 10 -25.13 5.43 6.41
C VAL A 10 -25.96 6.71 6.32
N ASP A 11 -25.73 7.67 7.23
CA ASP A 11 -26.20 9.04 7.05
C ASP A 11 -25.25 9.75 6.05
N PRO A 12 -25.71 10.12 4.85
CA PRO A 12 -24.83 10.69 3.84
C PRO A 12 -24.20 12.03 4.26
N GLU A 13 -24.90 12.86 5.04
CA GLU A 13 -24.42 14.19 5.39
C GLU A 13 -23.31 14.12 6.42
N GLU A 14 -23.52 13.35 7.49
CA GLU A 14 -22.55 13.17 8.56
C GLU A 14 -21.26 12.51 8.03
N GLU A 15 -21.38 11.42 7.28
CA GLU A 15 -20.23 10.66 6.80
C GLU A 15 -19.44 11.42 5.75
N LYS A 16 -20.11 12.17 4.87
CA LYS A 16 -19.43 13.05 3.92
C LYS A 16 -18.60 14.09 4.66
N PHE A 17 -19.18 14.75 5.67
CA PHE A 17 -18.47 15.73 6.47
C PHE A 17 -17.28 15.12 7.21
N MET A 18 -17.43 13.93 7.79
CA MET A 18 -16.34 13.21 8.45
C MET A 18 -15.20 12.85 7.48
N LEU A 19 -15.53 12.37 6.28
CA LEU A 19 -14.54 11.99 5.26
C LEU A 19 -13.77 13.20 4.73
N GLU A 20 -14.45 14.30 4.42
CA GLU A 20 -13.81 15.54 3.98
C GLU A 20 -12.87 16.09 5.06
N LYS A 21 -13.31 16.09 6.33
CA LYS A 21 -12.47 16.50 7.46
C LYS A 21 -11.26 15.56 7.63
N ALA A 22 -11.46 14.25 7.50
CA ALA A 22 -10.36 13.28 7.56
C ALA A 22 -9.31 13.56 6.47
N ALA A 23 -9.76 13.75 5.24
CA ALA A 23 -8.89 13.98 4.09
C ALA A 23 -8.14 15.34 4.13
N GLY A 24 -8.75 16.37 4.74
CA GLY A 24 -8.13 17.69 4.90
C GLY A 24 -7.19 17.80 6.10
N PHE A 25 -7.54 17.23 7.26
CA PHE A 25 -6.81 17.45 8.52
C PHE A 25 -5.93 16.28 8.94
N PHE A 26 -6.26 15.06 8.51
CA PHE A 26 -5.57 13.84 8.93
C PHE A 26 -4.79 13.18 7.79
N CYS A 27 -4.83 13.75 6.59
CA CYS A 27 -3.97 13.36 5.47
C CYS A 27 -3.03 14.50 5.08
N LYS A 28 -1.79 14.15 4.71
CA LYS A 28 -0.80 15.09 4.18
C LYS A 28 -0.02 14.46 3.02
N PRO A 29 -0.02 15.02 1.80
CA PRO A 29 -0.81 16.19 1.40
C PRO A 29 -2.32 15.91 1.47
N GLU A 30 -3.11 16.98 1.43
CA GLU A 30 -4.57 16.90 1.43
C GLU A 30 -5.06 16.05 0.24
N ILE A 31 -6.05 15.21 0.49
CA ILE A 31 -6.63 14.32 -0.52
C ILE A 31 -7.99 14.87 -0.94
N LYS A 32 -8.15 15.19 -2.23
CA LYS A 32 -9.46 15.57 -2.76
C LYS A 32 -10.28 14.32 -3.05
N LEU A 33 -11.31 14.09 -2.24
CA LEU A 33 -12.25 12.98 -2.40
C LEU A 33 -13.36 13.36 -3.38
N THR A 34 -13.83 12.39 -4.17
CA THR A 34 -15.13 12.48 -4.85
C THR A 34 -16.08 11.53 -4.15
N ILE A 35 -17.19 12.07 -3.62
CA ILE A 35 -18.15 11.30 -2.81
C ILE A 35 -19.50 11.33 -3.53
N ASN A 36 -19.99 10.16 -3.92
CA ASN A 36 -21.30 9.99 -4.54
C ASN A 36 -22.25 9.28 -3.57
N VAL A 37 -23.46 9.82 -3.41
CA VAL A 37 -24.52 9.16 -2.64
C VAL A 37 -25.32 8.26 -3.56
N ILE A 38 -25.37 6.97 -3.23
CA ILE A 38 -26.16 5.98 -3.96
C ILE A 38 -27.34 5.59 -3.07
N HIS A 39 -28.54 5.91 -3.53
CA HIS A 39 -29.78 5.53 -2.86
C HIS A 39 -30.22 4.14 -3.34
N HIS A 40 -30.39 3.19 -2.43
CA HIS A 40 -30.90 1.87 -2.77
C HIS A 40 -31.89 1.35 -1.73
N LYS A 41 -33.14 1.13 -2.17
CA LYS A 41 -34.26 0.73 -1.30
C LYS A 41 -34.49 1.76 -0.18
N LYS A 42 -34.20 1.41 1.07
CA LYS A 42 -34.38 2.25 2.27
C LYS A 42 -33.04 2.63 2.92
N VAL A 43 -31.93 2.38 2.24
CA VAL A 43 -30.58 2.63 2.77
C VAL A 43 -29.79 3.48 1.78
N ASN A 44 -28.90 4.31 2.32
CA ASN A 44 -27.96 5.10 1.53
C ASN A 44 -26.58 4.48 1.59
N PHE A 45 -25.85 4.58 0.49
CA PHE A 45 -24.44 4.20 0.37
C PHE A 45 -23.63 5.42 -0.04
N LEU A 46 -22.39 5.47 0.43
CA LEU A 46 -21.40 6.42 -0.08
C LEU A 46 -20.36 5.66 -0.90
N GLU A 47 -20.26 6.04 -2.17
CA GLU A 47 -19.13 5.68 -3.01
C GLU A 47 -18.07 6.78 -2.88
N VAL A 48 -16.90 6.41 -2.35
CA VAL A 48 -15.79 7.33 -2.11
C VAL A 48 -14.67 6.99 -3.08
N LEU A 49 -14.45 7.86 -4.06
CA LEU A 49 -13.36 7.75 -5.00
C LEU A 49 -12.16 8.54 -4.49
N VAL A 50 -11.04 7.83 -4.30
CA VAL A 50 -9.74 8.41 -3.95
C VAL A 50 -8.87 8.38 -5.20
N PRO A 51 -8.62 9.52 -5.87
CA PRO A 51 -7.78 9.54 -7.06
C PRO A 51 -6.31 9.25 -6.70
N GLU A 52 -5.58 8.70 -7.66
CA GLU A 52 -4.13 8.56 -7.51
C GLU A 52 -3.47 9.94 -7.45
N GLY A 53 -2.78 10.22 -6.35
CA GLY A 53 -2.15 11.50 -6.10
C GLY A 53 -0.78 11.65 -6.73
N LYS A 54 -0.41 12.89 -7.09
CA LYS A 54 0.89 13.23 -7.69
C LYS A 54 1.97 13.59 -6.67
N ASP A 55 1.60 13.88 -5.44
CA ASP A 55 2.52 14.38 -4.41
C ASP A 55 2.82 13.29 -3.38
N LYS A 56 3.18 12.09 -3.84
CA LYS A 56 3.49 10.98 -2.93
C LYS A 56 4.80 11.26 -2.19
N PRO A 57 4.97 10.74 -0.96
CA PRO A 57 4.05 9.89 -0.21
C PRO A 57 2.95 10.67 0.53
N TYR A 58 1.77 10.05 0.62
CA TYR A 58 0.67 10.51 1.48
C TYR A 58 0.80 9.93 2.88
N TYR A 59 0.72 10.80 3.88
CA TYR A 59 0.80 10.49 5.30
C TYR A 59 -0.59 10.56 5.93
N ALA A 60 -0.89 9.62 6.81
CA ALA A 60 -2.04 9.62 7.70
C ALA A 60 -1.58 9.92 9.13
N LYS A 61 -2.32 10.78 9.85
CA LYS A 61 -2.04 11.13 11.24
C LYS A 61 -2.72 10.15 12.19
N ASP A 62 -1.98 9.63 13.18
CA ASP A 62 -2.55 8.80 14.23
C ASP A 62 -3.09 9.62 15.42
N GLU A 63 -3.67 8.94 16.40
CA GLU A 63 -4.22 9.52 17.63
C GLU A 63 -3.17 10.25 18.48
N SER A 64 -1.90 9.82 18.41
CA SER A 64 -0.77 10.47 19.08
C SER A 64 -0.23 11.68 18.31
N GLY A 65 -0.80 11.97 17.13
CA GLY A 65 -0.40 13.06 16.25
C GLY A 65 0.80 12.76 15.36
N LYS A 66 1.27 11.51 15.32
CA LYS A 66 2.37 11.05 14.48
C LYS A 66 1.90 10.69 13.07
N TRP A 67 2.75 10.98 12.09
CA TRP A 67 2.47 10.77 10.67
C TRP A 67 3.03 9.44 10.18
N TRP A 68 2.19 8.69 9.46
CA TRP A 68 2.50 7.36 8.96
C TRP A 68 2.12 7.22 7.50
N VAL A 69 2.97 6.58 6.70
CA VAL A 69 2.65 6.26 5.31
C VAL A 69 2.09 4.84 5.28
N HIS A 70 0.92 4.68 4.69
CA HIS A 70 0.31 3.38 4.45
C HIS A 70 0.27 3.10 2.96
N ILE A 71 0.46 1.84 2.61
CA ILE A 71 0.38 1.33 1.24
C ILE A 71 -0.68 0.24 1.19
N ARG A 72 -1.53 0.29 0.15
CA ARG A 72 -2.52 -0.76 -0.09
C ARG A 72 -1.91 -1.86 -0.95
N VAL A 73 -2.00 -3.10 -0.49
CA VAL A 73 -1.44 -4.28 -1.13
C VAL A 73 -2.55 -5.32 -1.19
N LYS A 74 -3.07 -5.57 -2.39
CA LYS A 74 -4.30 -6.35 -2.59
C LYS A 74 -5.43 -5.77 -1.73
N ASP A 75 -5.91 -6.53 -0.75
CA ASP A 75 -7.00 -6.19 0.16
C ASP A 75 -6.53 -5.56 1.49
N GLN A 76 -5.21 -5.45 1.73
CA GLN A 76 -4.66 -5.02 3.01
C GLN A 76 -3.96 -3.66 2.95
N SER A 77 -4.09 -2.87 4.02
CA SER A 77 -3.32 -1.64 4.25
C SER A 77 -2.13 -1.94 5.17
N LEU A 78 -0.91 -1.75 4.68
CA LEU A 78 0.32 -2.00 5.41
C LEU A 78 1.08 -0.70 5.68
N LEU A 79 1.69 -0.60 6.86
CA LEU A 79 2.62 0.49 7.15
C LEU A 79 3.84 0.38 6.24
N ALA A 80 4.12 1.46 5.50
CA ALA A 80 5.26 1.54 4.60
C ALA A 80 6.57 1.54 5.40
N SER A 81 7.56 0.80 4.91
CA SER A 81 8.91 0.87 5.46
C SER A 81 9.57 2.20 5.08
N LYS A 82 10.63 2.58 5.81
CA LYS A 82 11.43 3.76 5.48
C LYS A 82 11.90 3.76 4.02
N VAL A 83 12.32 2.59 3.51
CA VAL A 83 12.78 2.41 2.12
C VAL A 83 11.67 2.75 1.13
N VAL A 84 10.43 2.29 1.36
CA VAL A 84 9.28 2.62 0.50
C VAL A 84 8.94 4.10 0.57
N VAL A 85 8.96 4.69 1.77
CA VAL A 85 8.74 6.13 1.94
C VAL A 85 9.77 6.93 1.15
N ASP A 86 11.05 6.56 1.24
CA ASP A 86 12.14 7.24 0.56
C ASP A 86 12.02 7.09 -0.97
N VAL A 87 11.58 5.93 -1.47
CA VAL A 87 11.33 5.75 -2.90
C VAL A 87 10.14 6.56 -3.40
N LEU A 88 9.03 6.60 -2.64
CA LEU A 88 7.88 7.42 -3.01
C LEU A 88 8.24 8.91 -3.08
N LYS A 89 9.11 9.39 -2.18
CA LYS A 89 9.64 10.76 -2.27
C LYS A 89 10.48 10.97 -3.53
N ARG A 90 11.31 9.99 -3.89
CA ARG A 90 12.23 10.06 -5.04
C ARG A 90 11.52 9.98 -6.38
N GLN A 91 10.53 9.10 -6.54
CA GLN A 91 9.73 9.01 -7.78
C GLN A 91 9.05 10.32 -8.15
N HIS A 92 8.85 11.21 -7.16
CA HIS A 92 8.22 12.51 -7.33
C HIS A 92 9.19 13.68 -7.11
N SER A 93 10.51 13.42 -7.12
CA SER A 93 11.57 14.45 -7.07
C SER A 93 12.61 14.18 -8.16
N ASP A 94 13.26 15.22 -8.70
CA ASP A 94 14.32 15.07 -9.72
C ASP A 94 15.65 14.46 -9.17
N ASP A 95 15.65 13.91 -7.95
CA ASP A 95 16.84 13.37 -7.29
C ASP A 95 17.07 11.88 -7.63
N ASN A 96 18.12 11.62 -8.41
CA ASN A 96 18.56 10.29 -8.86
C ASN A 96 19.50 9.56 -7.86
N SER A 97 19.52 9.95 -6.59
CA SER A 97 20.35 9.27 -5.58
C SER A 97 19.93 7.79 -5.38
N ALA A 98 20.91 6.89 -5.19
CA ALA A 98 20.66 5.45 -5.00
C ALA A 98 20.02 5.17 -3.63
N VAL A 99 18.98 4.31 -3.57
CA VAL A 99 18.34 3.92 -2.30
C VAL A 99 19.11 2.75 -1.72
N PRO A 100 19.64 2.85 -0.48
CA PRO A 100 20.33 1.73 0.13
C PRO A 100 19.33 0.64 0.52
N PHE A 101 19.39 -0.50 -0.18
CA PHE A 101 18.67 -1.71 0.22
C PHE A 101 19.22 -2.28 1.53
N THR A 102 18.32 -2.82 2.36
CA THR A 102 18.69 -3.59 3.54
C THR A 102 19.37 -4.91 3.15
N SER A 103 20.09 -5.55 4.07
CA SER A 103 20.78 -6.83 3.78
C SER A 103 19.84 -7.93 3.26
N LYS A 104 18.58 -7.95 3.71
CA LYS A 104 17.58 -8.94 3.28
C LYS A 104 16.99 -8.64 1.90
N GLU A 105 16.89 -7.36 1.55
CA GLU A 105 16.49 -6.91 0.23
C GLU A 105 17.62 -7.18 -0.77
N LYS A 106 18.87 -6.87 -0.41
CA LYS A 106 20.05 -7.20 -1.24
C LYS A 106 20.15 -8.69 -1.51
N ALA A 107 20.05 -9.54 -0.48
CA ALA A 107 20.10 -10.99 -0.66
C ALA A 107 18.99 -11.52 -1.59
N LEU A 108 17.81 -10.89 -1.60
CA LEU A 108 16.73 -11.24 -2.53
C LEU A 108 17.06 -10.82 -3.96
N LEU A 109 17.60 -9.62 -4.15
CA LEU A 109 17.97 -9.10 -5.47
C LEU A 109 19.16 -9.85 -6.06
N GLU A 110 20.17 -10.19 -5.24
CA GLU A 110 21.30 -11.04 -5.61
C GLU A 110 20.79 -12.44 -6.03
N TYR A 111 19.91 -13.05 -5.23
CA TYR A 111 19.30 -14.33 -5.60
C TYR A 111 18.58 -14.26 -6.94
N LEU A 112 17.77 -13.23 -7.17
CA LEU A 112 17.03 -13.03 -8.42
C LEU A 112 17.92 -12.62 -9.61
N SER A 113 19.16 -12.21 -9.37
CA SER A 113 20.14 -11.96 -10.44
C SER A 113 20.77 -13.25 -10.96
N GLU A 114 20.85 -14.27 -10.10
CA GLU A 114 21.38 -15.60 -10.42
C GLU A 114 20.28 -16.61 -10.78
N ASN A 115 19.04 -16.35 -10.36
CA ASN A 115 17.88 -17.24 -10.52
C ASN A 115 16.69 -16.51 -11.14
N ASP A 116 15.98 -17.15 -12.07
CA ASP A 116 14.91 -16.50 -12.84
C ASP A 116 13.68 -16.07 -12.00
N ARG A 117 13.39 -16.77 -10.90
CA ARG A 117 12.20 -16.50 -10.07
C ARG A 117 12.35 -16.99 -8.64
N ILE A 118 11.54 -16.43 -7.74
CA ILE A 118 11.42 -16.88 -6.36
C ILE A 118 9.97 -16.78 -5.85
N THR A 119 9.53 -17.75 -5.06
CA THR A 119 8.24 -17.72 -4.36
C THR A 119 8.39 -17.17 -2.95
N LEU A 120 7.28 -16.73 -2.35
CA LEU A 120 7.27 -16.31 -0.95
C LEU A 120 7.81 -17.40 -0.01
N LYS A 121 7.44 -18.67 -0.26
CA LYS A 121 7.88 -19.82 0.55
C LYS A 121 9.38 -20.05 0.44
N GLU A 122 9.95 -19.94 -0.75
CA GLU A 122 11.40 -20.07 -0.98
C GLU A 122 12.16 -18.95 -0.28
N TYR A 123 11.68 -17.71 -0.39
CA TYR A 123 12.32 -16.58 0.29
C TYR A 123 12.30 -16.69 1.82
N CYS A 124 11.20 -17.19 2.39
CA CYS A 124 11.12 -17.46 3.83
C CYS A 124 12.20 -18.45 4.27
N LYS A 125 12.39 -19.53 3.49
CA LYS A 125 13.39 -20.56 3.76
C LYS A 125 14.81 -20.03 3.60
N MET A 126 15.07 -19.28 2.52
CA MET A 126 16.38 -18.72 2.19
C MET A 126 16.95 -17.85 3.31
N LEU A 127 16.12 -16.98 3.91
CA LEU A 127 16.57 -16.05 4.96
C LEU A 127 16.16 -16.45 6.38
N ASN A 128 15.53 -17.62 6.55
CA ASN A 128 14.97 -18.08 7.82
C ASN A 128 14.11 -16.99 8.51
N ILE A 129 13.16 -16.43 7.77
CA ILE A 129 12.25 -15.38 8.26
C ILE A 129 10.79 -15.81 8.14
N SER A 130 9.94 -15.26 9.01
CA SER A 130 8.51 -15.53 8.97
C SER A 130 7.87 -15.02 7.68
N ALA A 131 6.81 -15.70 7.23
CA ALA A 131 6.03 -15.29 6.06
C ALA A 131 5.59 -13.82 6.14
N ARG A 132 5.13 -13.37 7.31
CA ARG A 132 4.76 -11.96 7.54
C ARG A 132 5.90 -10.98 7.26
N ARG A 133 7.13 -11.34 7.62
CA ARG A 133 8.32 -10.50 7.39
C ARG A 133 8.75 -10.54 5.93
N ALA A 134 8.77 -11.73 5.34
CA ALA A 134 9.07 -11.97 3.93
C ALA A 134 8.12 -11.19 3.00
N THR A 135 6.80 -11.29 3.24
CA THR A 135 5.77 -10.59 2.47
C THR A 135 6.02 -9.08 2.49
N ARG A 136 6.30 -8.49 3.66
CA ARG A 136 6.58 -7.06 3.76
C ARG A 136 7.78 -6.64 2.90
N ILE A 137 8.85 -7.43 2.89
CA ILE A 137 10.05 -7.13 2.11
C ILE A 137 9.77 -7.24 0.61
N MET A 138 9.15 -8.34 0.17
CA MET A 138 8.81 -8.55 -1.25
C MET A 138 7.89 -7.46 -1.77
N VAL A 139 6.85 -7.12 -1.01
CA VAL A 139 5.93 -6.03 -1.33
C VAL A 139 6.65 -4.69 -1.48
N ASN A 140 7.57 -4.37 -0.57
CA ASN A 140 8.36 -3.14 -0.68
C ASN A 140 9.13 -3.12 -2.00
N LEU A 141 9.80 -4.21 -2.36
CA LEU A 141 10.57 -4.30 -3.61
C LEU A 141 9.68 -4.23 -4.86
N VAL A 142 8.46 -4.77 -4.81
CA VAL A 142 7.47 -4.62 -5.89
C VAL A 142 7.08 -3.17 -6.07
N ILE A 143 6.78 -2.46 -4.99
CA ILE A 143 6.36 -1.04 -5.04
C ILE A 143 7.46 -0.15 -5.61
N ILE A 144 8.71 -0.46 -5.26
CA ILE A 144 9.89 0.28 -5.74
C ILE A 144 10.19 -0.07 -7.21
N GLY A 145 9.55 -1.10 -7.76
CA GLY A 145 9.78 -1.58 -9.10
C GLY A 145 11.06 -2.40 -9.23
N ALA A 146 11.66 -2.87 -8.14
CA ALA A 146 12.87 -3.70 -8.16
C ALA A 146 12.57 -5.17 -8.52
N ILE A 147 11.36 -5.65 -8.19
CA ILE A 147 10.89 -7.00 -8.56
C ILE A 147 9.44 -6.94 -9.06
N ARG A 148 9.03 -7.91 -9.89
CA ARG A 148 7.65 -8.03 -10.40
C ARG A 148 6.96 -9.23 -9.80
N LEU A 149 5.69 -9.07 -9.43
CA LEU A 149 4.82 -10.16 -9.01
C LEU A 149 4.12 -10.76 -10.23
N HIS A 150 4.20 -12.08 -10.36
CA HIS A 150 3.46 -12.86 -11.36
C HIS A 150 2.52 -13.83 -10.64
N SER A 151 1.23 -13.71 -10.93
CA SER A 151 0.22 -14.64 -10.42
C SER A 151 -0.10 -15.69 -11.48
N THR A 152 0.03 -16.96 -11.10
CA THR A 152 -0.42 -18.11 -11.90
C THR A 152 -1.50 -18.86 -11.15
N GLU A 153 -2.28 -19.71 -11.84
CA GLU A 153 -3.35 -20.50 -11.22
C GLU A 153 -2.87 -21.39 -10.04
N LYS A 154 -1.58 -21.74 -10.01
CA LYS A 154 -1.00 -22.63 -8.99
C LYS A 154 -0.27 -21.88 -7.88
N THR A 155 0.56 -20.89 -8.23
CA THR A 155 1.41 -20.19 -7.25
C THR A 155 1.85 -18.81 -7.73
N ASP A 156 1.81 -17.82 -6.82
CA ASP A 156 2.45 -16.51 -7.00
C ASP A 156 3.99 -16.64 -6.93
N TYR A 157 4.70 -16.04 -7.90
CA TYR A 157 6.16 -15.94 -7.90
C TYR A 157 6.62 -14.52 -8.26
N TYR A 158 7.87 -14.21 -7.93
CA TYR A 158 8.48 -12.91 -8.15
C TYR A 158 9.71 -13.05 -9.05
N THR A 159 9.93 -12.08 -9.93
CA THR A 159 11.11 -11.99 -10.80
C THR A 159 11.80 -10.64 -10.61
N LEU A 160 13.06 -10.52 -11.02
CA LEU A 160 13.68 -9.20 -11.18
C LEU A 160 12.86 -8.38 -12.21
N SER A 161 12.78 -7.06 -11.99
CA SER A 161 12.09 -6.13 -12.92
C SER A 161 12.92 -5.73 -14.12
#